data_AF-A0A162G714-F1
#
_entry.id   AF-A0A162G714-F1
#
_cell.length_a   1.000
_cell.length_b   1.000
_cell.length_c   1.000
_cell.angle_alpha   90.00
_cell.angle_beta   90.00
_cell.angle_gamma   90.00
#
_symmetry.space_group_name_H-M   'P 1'
#
loop_
_entity.id
_entity.type
_entity.pdbx_description
1 polymer ?
#
loop_
_entity_poly.entity_id
_entity_poly.type
_entity_poly.pdbx_seq_one_letter_code
_entity_poly.pdbx_strand_id
1 'polypeptide(L)'
;MKKTNKKGRRPTKEVQDFLHDVTLLSSIAVNKKAAKQAVGEYPFDEQLLSISPIYRNSRKLFLKQGGFFVPSVCSTMRSLSSPDLFKNELQFSPLASEMAWFKDHWQEVYDPEVLVSGMTAFNQISLYHEQNHRILWNLLPRAPEEQRDFCRYLNFAESLVITLDLILGDQIGPKYSEAFERLKSIYRPAGADSWSKKSLDQYRRYLLAVMYVSYLALELAHHEDIPKALDYVLPGQKKINKDAVERGLELSELFTLNTNLQWQKRYWKQAQEQLFLYHKNSKEDVHYLPEDPLDFEEEFVIAQRILDYFLGEGS
;
A
#
# COMPACT_ATOMS: atom_id res chain seq x y z
N MET A 1 6.61 -9.72 -47.29
CA MET A 1 5.77 -9.40 -46.11
C MET A 1 4.45 -8.81 -46.58
N LYS A 2 3.32 -9.51 -46.39
CA LYS A 2 2.00 -8.96 -46.71
C LYS A 2 1.68 -7.87 -45.70
N LYS A 3 1.49 -6.63 -46.17
CA LYS A 3 0.86 -5.55 -45.38
C LYS A 3 -0.57 -5.97 -45.10
N THR A 4 -0.83 -6.52 -43.91
CA THR A 4 -2.19 -6.69 -43.42
C THR A 4 -2.76 -5.30 -43.17
N ASN A 5 -3.82 -5.00 -43.90
CA ASN A 5 -4.56 -3.75 -43.86
C ASN A 5 -5.18 -3.61 -42.45
N LYS A 6 -4.51 -2.91 -41.52
CA LYS A 6 -4.97 -2.66 -40.13
C LYS A 6 -6.12 -1.62 -40.06
N LYS A 7 -7.10 -1.67 -40.97
CA LYS A 7 -8.34 -0.89 -40.83
C LYS A 7 -9.39 -1.76 -40.13
N GLY A 8 -9.58 -1.55 -38.83
CA GLY A 8 -10.80 -2.02 -38.13
C GLY A 8 -10.63 -2.99 -36.96
N ARG A 9 -9.42 -3.22 -36.40
CA ARG A 9 -9.32 -3.97 -35.14
C ARG A 9 -9.88 -3.10 -34.02
N ARG A 10 -11.07 -3.45 -33.50
CA ARG A 10 -11.58 -2.85 -32.27
C ARG A 10 -10.71 -3.34 -31.10
N PRO A 11 -10.31 -2.47 -30.17
CA PRO A 11 -9.57 -2.90 -28.99
C PRO A 11 -10.47 -3.82 -28.16
N THR A 12 -9.90 -4.84 -27.51
CA THR A 12 -10.63 -5.61 -26.50
C THR A 12 -11.04 -4.72 -25.33
N LYS A 13 -11.94 -5.22 -24.49
CA LYS A 13 -12.35 -4.49 -23.28
C LYS A 13 -11.16 -4.17 -22.38
N GLU A 14 -10.23 -5.11 -22.18
CA GLU A 14 -9.02 -4.90 -21.38
C GLU A 14 -8.18 -3.72 -21.91
N VAL A 15 -7.93 -3.68 -23.22
CA VAL A 15 -7.19 -2.58 -23.85
C VAL A 15 -7.97 -1.26 -23.72
N GLN A 16 -9.29 -1.27 -23.91
CA GLN A 16 -10.13 -0.08 -23.73
C GLN A 16 -10.09 0.47 -22.31
N ASP A 17 -10.23 -0.41 -21.31
CA ASP A 17 -10.20 -0.05 -19.90
C ASP A 17 -8.82 0.51 -19.53
N PHE A 18 -7.74 -0.12 -19.99
CA PHE A 18 -6.37 0.39 -19.81
C PHE A 18 -6.17 1.78 -20.43
N LEU A 19 -6.58 1.99 -21.69
CA LEU A 19 -6.47 3.28 -22.37
C LEU A 19 -7.30 4.37 -21.67
N HIS A 20 -8.49 4.00 -21.19
CA HIS A 20 -9.35 4.88 -20.43
C HIS A 20 -8.66 5.32 -19.13
N ASP A 21 -8.12 4.38 -18.37
CA ASP A 21 -7.44 4.65 -17.10
C ASP A 21 -6.19 5.51 -17.29
N VAL A 22 -5.34 5.18 -18.26
CA VAL A 22 -4.14 5.98 -18.57
C VAL A 22 -4.53 7.40 -18.97
N THR A 23 -5.59 7.56 -19.77
CA THR A 23 -6.10 8.89 -20.17
C THR A 23 -6.65 9.67 -18.98
N LEU A 24 -7.45 9.02 -18.15
CA LEU A 24 -8.06 9.61 -16.95
C LEU A 24 -6.98 10.10 -15.99
N LEU A 25 -6.00 9.26 -15.67
CA LEU A 25 -4.93 9.62 -14.74
C LEU A 25 -3.99 10.67 -15.34
N SER A 26 -3.65 10.59 -16.63
CA SER A 26 -2.85 11.61 -17.32
C SER A 26 -3.50 13.00 -17.34
N SER A 27 -4.83 13.08 -17.17
CA SER A 27 -5.58 14.34 -17.12
C SER A 27 -5.49 15.08 -15.78
N ILE A 28 -4.94 14.44 -14.74
CA ILE A 28 -4.79 15.04 -13.42
C ILE A 28 -3.77 16.18 -13.48
N ALA A 29 -4.16 17.36 -13.00
CA ALA A 29 -3.29 18.53 -12.98
C ALA A 29 -2.07 18.31 -12.08
N VAL A 30 -0.88 18.51 -12.64
CA VAL A 30 0.38 18.34 -11.91
C VAL A 30 0.80 19.62 -11.20
N ASN A 31 1.00 19.52 -9.88
CA ASN A 31 1.60 20.56 -9.08
C ASN A 31 3.12 20.55 -9.27
N LYS A 32 3.64 21.53 -10.01
CA LYS A 32 5.08 21.67 -10.32
C LYS A 32 5.99 21.68 -9.09
N LYS A 33 5.52 22.16 -7.93
CA LYS A 33 6.31 22.15 -6.69
C LYS A 33 6.43 20.75 -6.12
N ALA A 34 5.33 19.98 -6.12
CA ALA A 34 5.31 18.61 -5.63
C ALA A 34 6.06 17.66 -6.57
N ALA A 35 5.92 17.83 -7.89
CA ALA A 35 6.57 17.03 -8.92
C ALA A 35 8.11 17.05 -8.86
N LYS A 36 8.73 18.02 -8.17
CA LYS A 36 10.19 18.02 -7.95
C LYS A 36 10.70 16.79 -7.19
N GLN A 37 9.83 16.10 -6.46
CA GLN A 37 10.16 14.88 -5.73
C GLN A 37 9.77 13.62 -6.49
N ALA A 38 9.29 13.76 -7.73
CA ALA A 38 8.82 12.63 -8.53
C ALA A 38 9.97 11.70 -8.92
N VAL A 39 9.67 10.41 -8.95
CA VAL A 39 10.50 9.38 -9.54
C VAL A 39 10.22 9.38 -11.04
N GLY A 40 11.22 9.76 -11.82
CA GLY A 40 11.12 9.68 -13.28
C GLY A 40 10.79 8.26 -13.74
N GLU A 41 9.97 8.15 -14.79
CA GLU A 41 9.49 6.89 -15.37
C GLU A 41 8.59 6.00 -14.48
N TYR A 42 8.36 6.34 -13.20
CA TYR A 42 7.33 5.62 -12.43
C TYR A 42 5.93 6.08 -12.86
N PRO A 43 5.01 5.17 -13.23
CA PRO A 43 3.68 5.53 -13.68
C PRO A 43 2.94 6.41 -12.66
N PHE A 44 2.49 7.56 -13.14
CA PHE A 44 1.62 8.49 -12.41
C PHE A 44 2.13 9.05 -11.08
N ASP A 45 3.45 9.01 -10.81
CA ASP A 45 4.04 9.52 -9.55
C ASP A 45 3.75 11.01 -9.34
N GLU A 46 3.87 11.81 -10.40
CA GLU A 46 3.60 13.25 -10.36
C GLU A 46 2.14 13.54 -10.00
N GLN A 47 1.21 12.74 -10.52
CA GLN A 47 -0.22 12.86 -10.26
C GLN A 47 -0.51 12.52 -8.79
N LEU A 48 0.04 11.41 -8.28
CA LEU A 48 -0.10 11.02 -6.86
C LEU A 48 0.48 12.09 -5.93
N LEU A 49 1.69 12.59 -6.22
CA LEU A 49 2.31 13.70 -5.50
C LEU A 49 1.47 14.97 -5.57
N SER A 50 0.69 15.19 -6.62
CA SER A 50 -0.13 16.39 -6.77
C SER A 50 -1.43 16.32 -5.98
N ILE A 51 -2.08 15.17 -5.97
CA ILE A 51 -3.43 15.02 -5.37
C ILE A 51 -3.42 14.59 -3.92
N SER A 52 -2.39 13.87 -3.46
CA SER A 52 -2.38 13.26 -2.13
C SER A 52 -1.35 13.90 -1.18
N PRO A 53 -1.80 14.60 -0.12
CA PRO A 53 -0.94 14.99 0.99
C PRO A 53 -0.19 13.83 1.65
N ILE A 54 -0.85 12.68 1.88
CA ILE A 54 -0.22 11.55 2.57
C ILE A 54 0.89 10.92 1.71
N TYR A 55 0.69 10.84 0.39
CA TYR A 55 1.72 10.39 -0.55
C TYR A 55 2.95 11.29 -0.50
N ARG A 56 2.75 12.62 -0.52
CA ARG A 56 3.83 13.60 -0.38
C ARG A 56 4.56 13.48 0.95
N ASN A 57 3.83 13.33 2.05
CA ASN A 57 4.43 13.21 3.38
C ASN A 57 5.25 11.94 3.49
N SER A 58 4.72 10.81 3.03
CA SER A 58 5.45 9.55 2.93
C SER A 58 6.72 9.71 2.09
N ARG A 59 6.65 10.34 0.90
CA ARG A 59 7.84 10.59 0.05
C ARG A 59 8.91 11.40 0.77
N LYS A 60 8.50 12.45 1.49
CA LYS A 60 9.44 13.27 2.28
C LYS A 60 10.08 12.48 3.42
N LEU A 61 9.30 11.69 4.15
CA LEU A 61 9.80 10.88 5.28
C LEU A 61 10.81 9.84 4.78
N PHE A 62 10.49 9.12 3.71
CA PHE A 62 11.38 8.13 3.13
C PHE A 62 12.71 8.72 2.66
N LEU A 63 12.66 9.82 1.90
CA LEU A 63 13.88 10.51 1.46
C LEU A 63 14.69 11.06 2.64
N LYS A 64 14.02 11.57 3.69
CA LYS A 64 14.67 12.06 4.92
C LYS A 64 15.40 10.93 5.67
N GLN A 65 14.89 9.71 5.60
CA GLN A 65 15.52 8.51 6.18
C GLN A 65 16.64 7.92 5.29
N GLY A 66 17.00 8.59 4.19
CA GLY A 66 18.05 8.14 3.27
C GLY A 66 17.58 7.08 2.28
N GLY A 67 16.26 6.89 2.15
CA GLY A 67 15.68 6.07 1.09
C GLY A 67 15.92 6.66 -0.30
N PHE A 68 16.05 5.80 -1.30
CA PHE A 68 16.25 6.23 -2.69
C PHE A 68 15.64 5.23 -3.69
N PHE A 69 15.40 5.69 -4.92
CA PHE A 69 14.72 4.92 -5.96
C PHE A 69 15.70 4.51 -7.06
N VAL A 70 15.56 3.28 -7.56
CA VAL A 70 16.38 2.75 -8.64
C VAL A 70 15.49 2.18 -9.75
N PRO A 71 15.61 2.68 -11.00
CA PRO A 71 14.88 2.10 -12.12
C PRO A 71 15.44 0.70 -12.42
N SER A 72 14.60 -0.32 -12.31
CA SER A 72 14.94 -1.70 -12.61
C SER A 72 13.67 -2.46 -12.99
N VAL A 73 13.74 -3.31 -14.01
CA VAL A 73 12.62 -4.19 -14.34
C VAL A 73 12.35 -5.12 -13.15
N CYS A 74 11.19 -4.98 -12.54
CA CYS A 74 10.73 -5.80 -11.43
C CYS A 74 9.74 -6.84 -11.95
N SER A 75 10.25 -8.04 -12.27
CA SER A 75 9.43 -9.16 -12.78
C SER A 75 8.61 -9.91 -11.73
N THR A 76 8.73 -9.53 -10.45
CA THR A 76 8.08 -10.20 -9.31
C THR A 76 7.50 -9.20 -8.31
N MET A 77 6.45 -9.59 -7.59
CA MET A 77 5.98 -8.92 -6.37
C MET A 77 7.07 -9.04 -5.29
N ARG A 78 7.97 -8.06 -5.24
CA ARG A 78 9.14 -8.04 -4.34
C ARG A 78 8.75 -7.95 -2.87
N SER A 79 7.70 -7.18 -2.58
CA SER A 79 7.18 -6.93 -1.23
C SER A 79 6.97 -8.21 -0.43
N LEU A 80 6.56 -9.28 -1.12
CA LEU A 80 6.08 -10.51 -0.49
C LEU A 80 6.78 -11.76 -1.02
N SER A 81 7.95 -11.60 -1.67
CA SER A 81 8.79 -12.73 -2.10
C SER A 81 10.29 -12.51 -1.99
N SER A 82 10.75 -11.31 -1.61
CA SER A 82 12.18 -10.97 -1.50
C SER A 82 12.54 -10.46 -0.09
N PRO A 83 13.76 -10.75 0.42
CA PRO A 83 14.29 -10.13 1.64
C PRO A 83 14.65 -8.64 1.47
N ASP A 84 14.48 -8.07 0.27
CA ASP A 84 14.83 -6.66 -0.03
C ASP A 84 13.94 -5.62 0.66
N LEU A 85 12.90 -6.03 1.39
CA LEU A 85 11.99 -5.16 2.13
C LEU A 85 12.71 -4.20 3.10
N PHE A 86 13.88 -4.61 3.59
CA PHE A 86 14.69 -3.85 4.55
C PHE A 86 15.79 -3.01 3.89
N LYS A 87 15.96 -3.06 2.57
CA LYS A 87 16.92 -2.19 1.89
C LYS A 87 16.36 -0.78 1.76
N ASN A 88 17.19 0.24 2.00
CA ASN A 88 16.82 1.65 1.75
C ASN A 88 16.60 1.95 0.26
N GLU A 89 17.13 1.09 -0.60
CA GLU A 89 16.87 1.10 -2.04
C GLU A 89 15.48 0.54 -2.34
N LEU A 90 14.70 1.29 -3.11
CA LEU A 90 13.41 0.86 -3.64
C LEU A 90 13.47 0.81 -5.17
N GLN A 91 13.40 -0.40 -5.70
CA GLN A 91 13.42 -0.63 -7.15
C GLN A 91 12.03 -0.57 -7.76
N PHE A 92 11.91 0.03 -8.94
CA PHE A 92 10.65 0.17 -9.67
C PHE A 92 10.84 -0.04 -11.17
N SER A 93 9.80 -0.55 -11.84
CA SER A 93 9.80 -0.69 -13.29
C SER A 93 9.52 0.68 -13.95
N PRO A 94 10.44 1.21 -14.76
CA PRO A 94 10.24 2.46 -15.49
C PRO A 94 9.29 2.22 -16.67
N LEU A 95 8.01 2.60 -16.53
CA LEU A 95 6.96 2.28 -17.50
C LEU A 95 6.14 3.50 -17.95
N ALA A 96 6.35 4.68 -17.37
CA ALA A 96 5.51 5.83 -17.64
C ALA A 96 5.51 6.24 -19.13
N SER A 97 6.70 6.29 -19.74
CA SER A 97 6.82 6.63 -21.17
C SER A 97 6.16 5.57 -22.07
N GLU A 98 6.35 4.28 -21.78
CA GLU A 98 5.70 3.17 -22.50
C GLU A 98 4.17 3.22 -22.41
N MET A 99 3.62 3.48 -21.22
CA MET A 99 2.17 3.62 -21.03
C MET A 99 1.63 4.82 -21.81
N ALA A 100 2.34 5.95 -21.78
CA ALA A 100 1.96 7.15 -22.53
C ALA A 100 2.03 6.92 -24.05
N TRP A 101 3.09 6.26 -24.55
CA TRP A 101 3.22 5.92 -25.96
C TRP A 101 2.10 4.95 -26.40
N PHE A 102 1.82 3.92 -25.61
CA PHE A 102 0.78 2.94 -25.92
C PHE A 102 -0.59 3.58 -26.03
N LYS A 103 -0.91 4.56 -25.17
CA LYS A 103 -2.16 5.32 -25.23
C LYS A 103 -2.44 5.87 -26.64
N ASP A 104 -1.41 6.42 -27.28
CA ASP A 104 -1.51 7.08 -28.57
C ASP A 104 -1.28 6.13 -29.76
N HIS A 105 -0.61 4.98 -29.56
CA HIS A 105 -0.13 4.11 -30.64
C HIS A 105 -0.59 2.63 -30.54
N TRP A 106 -1.54 2.29 -29.66
CA TRP A 106 -1.97 0.89 -29.45
C TRP A 106 -2.38 0.16 -30.74
N GLN A 107 -2.91 0.88 -31.75
CA GLN A 107 -3.32 0.32 -33.03
C GLN A 107 -2.13 -0.20 -33.86
N GLU A 108 -0.95 0.38 -33.64
CA GLU A 108 0.30 0.02 -34.33
C GLU A 108 0.94 -1.23 -33.73
N VAL A 109 0.64 -1.54 -32.47
CA VAL A 109 1.11 -2.74 -31.76
C VAL A 109 0.55 -4.01 -32.41
N TYR A 110 1.39 -5.05 -32.53
CA TYR A 110 0.98 -6.33 -33.11
C TYR A 110 -0.08 -7.04 -32.25
N ASP A 111 0.18 -7.09 -30.94
CA ASP A 111 -0.69 -7.68 -29.92
C ASP A 111 -0.84 -6.71 -28.73
N PRO A 112 -1.83 -5.80 -28.80
CA PRO A 112 -2.05 -4.80 -27.75
C PRO A 112 -2.39 -5.41 -26.40
N GLU A 113 -3.10 -6.54 -26.38
CA GLU A 113 -3.51 -7.24 -25.16
C GLU A 113 -2.30 -7.79 -24.40
N VAL A 114 -1.40 -8.48 -25.12
CA VAL A 114 -0.15 -9.00 -24.52
C VAL A 114 0.73 -7.88 -23.96
N LEU A 115 0.78 -6.72 -24.64
CA LEU A 115 1.56 -5.59 -24.15
C LEU A 115 0.95 -4.97 -22.88
N VAL A 116 -0.37 -4.82 -22.81
CA VAL A 116 -1.07 -4.38 -21.58
C VAL A 116 -0.81 -5.34 -20.42
N SER A 117 -0.96 -6.64 -20.65
CA SER A 117 -0.67 -7.66 -19.65
C SER A 117 0.80 -7.59 -19.18
N GLY A 118 1.74 -7.37 -20.11
CA GLY A 118 3.17 -7.21 -19.79
C GLY A 118 3.44 -5.99 -18.91
N MET A 119 2.95 -4.80 -19.30
CA MET A 119 3.11 -3.57 -18.51
C MET A 119 2.50 -3.72 -17.11
N THR A 120 1.33 -4.35 -17.02
CA THR A 120 0.64 -4.56 -15.73
C THR A 120 1.40 -5.55 -14.84
N ALA A 121 1.98 -6.60 -15.42
CA ALA A 121 2.78 -7.59 -14.68
C ALA A 121 4.06 -6.97 -14.07
N PHE A 122 4.68 -6.02 -14.77
CA PHE A 122 5.89 -5.34 -14.27
C PHE A 122 5.58 -4.17 -13.32
N ASN A 123 4.33 -3.73 -13.20
CA ASN A 123 3.92 -2.64 -12.30
C ASN A 123 3.19 -3.11 -11.04
N GLN A 124 3.31 -4.38 -10.64
CA GLN A 124 2.50 -4.96 -9.55
C GLN A 124 2.76 -4.39 -8.15
N ILE A 125 3.78 -3.52 -7.99
CA ILE A 125 4.18 -3.00 -6.69
C ILE A 125 3.88 -1.51 -6.60
N SER A 126 3.03 -1.15 -5.64
CA SER A 126 2.83 0.23 -5.22
C SER A 126 4.10 0.75 -4.54
N LEU A 127 4.72 1.79 -5.10
CA LEU A 127 5.85 2.47 -4.47
C LEU A 127 5.50 2.96 -3.07
N TYR A 128 4.27 3.42 -2.87
CA TYR A 128 3.82 3.99 -1.60
C TYR A 128 3.79 2.95 -0.49
N HIS A 129 3.29 1.75 -0.78
CA HIS A 129 3.25 0.65 0.18
C HIS A 129 4.67 0.26 0.63
N GLU A 130 5.56 0.02 -0.34
CA GLU A 130 6.96 -0.31 -0.09
C GLU A 130 7.72 0.79 0.68
N GLN A 131 7.45 2.03 0.34
CA GLN A 131 8.00 3.20 1.00
C GLN A 131 7.54 3.25 2.47
N ASN A 132 6.28 2.95 2.74
CA ASN A 132 5.72 2.96 4.08
C ASN A 132 6.33 1.89 4.97
N HIS A 133 6.58 0.67 4.48
CA HIS A 133 7.33 -0.33 5.26
C HIS A 133 8.66 0.21 5.77
N ARG A 134 9.47 0.78 4.88
CA ARG A 134 10.80 1.32 5.20
C ARG A 134 10.72 2.51 6.18
N ILE A 135 9.66 3.31 6.08
CA ILE A 135 9.37 4.35 7.07
C ILE A 135 9.05 3.75 8.42
N LEU A 136 8.15 2.76 8.48
CA LEU A 136 7.69 2.15 9.71
C LEU A 136 8.80 1.41 10.45
N TRP A 137 9.75 0.77 9.75
CA TRP A 137 10.92 0.14 10.39
C TRP A 137 11.78 1.13 11.20
N ASN A 138 11.68 2.43 10.95
CA ASN A 138 12.35 3.44 11.77
C ASN A 138 11.45 4.03 12.87
N LEU A 139 10.13 3.84 12.80
CA LEU A 139 9.15 4.43 13.72
C LEU A 139 8.59 3.43 14.73
N LEU A 140 8.68 2.14 14.44
CA LEU A 140 8.25 1.07 15.33
C LEU A 140 9.31 0.79 16.41
N PRO A 141 8.89 0.29 17.58
CA PRO A 141 9.82 -0.16 18.61
C PRO A 141 10.67 -1.36 18.15
N ARG A 142 11.61 -1.80 18.99
CA ARG A 142 12.49 -2.92 18.61
C ARG A 142 11.68 -4.20 18.45
N ALA A 143 11.84 -4.86 17.31
CA ALA A 143 11.21 -6.15 17.04
C ALA A 143 11.69 -7.26 18.00
N PRO A 144 10.82 -8.20 18.39
CA PRO A 144 11.17 -9.31 19.26
C PRO A 144 12.00 -10.41 18.56
N GLU A 145 12.67 -11.24 19.36
CA GLU A 145 13.57 -12.30 18.88
C GLU A 145 12.88 -13.65 18.67
N GLU A 146 11.76 -13.90 19.34
CA GLU A 146 11.04 -15.16 19.20
C GLU A 146 10.21 -15.18 17.91
N GLN A 147 10.25 -16.31 17.18
CA GLN A 147 9.63 -16.42 15.86
C GLN A 147 8.15 -16.00 15.87
N ARG A 148 7.37 -16.50 16.83
CA ARG A 148 5.92 -16.23 16.89
C ARG A 148 5.65 -14.76 17.15
N ASP A 149 6.38 -14.15 18.06
CA ASP A 149 6.26 -12.74 18.44
C ASP A 149 6.68 -11.84 17.28
N PHE A 150 7.74 -12.24 16.58
CA PHE A 150 8.24 -11.55 15.41
C PHE A 150 7.23 -11.57 14.26
N CYS A 151 6.56 -12.72 14.02
CA CYS A 151 5.49 -12.79 13.02
C CYS A 151 4.30 -11.89 13.39
N ARG A 152 3.90 -11.84 14.66
CA ARG A 152 2.84 -10.92 15.15
C ARG A 152 3.23 -9.45 14.94
N TYR A 153 4.48 -9.11 15.28
CA TYR A 153 5.06 -7.80 15.01
C TYR A 153 5.01 -7.42 13.53
N LEU A 154 5.34 -8.36 12.63
CA LEU A 154 5.21 -8.14 11.19
C LEU A 154 3.76 -7.95 10.74
N ASN A 155 2.81 -8.72 11.29
CA ASN A 155 1.39 -8.56 11.00
C ASN A 155 0.86 -7.19 11.45
N PHE A 156 1.33 -6.69 12.58
CA PHE A 156 1.02 -5.34 13.04
C PHE A 156 1.63 -4.25 12.15
N ALA A 157 2.88 -4.41 11.74
CA ALA A 157 3.48 -3.48 10.80
C ALA A 157 2.75 -3.46 9.45
N GLU A 158 2.35 -4.62 8.93
CA GLU A 158 1.57 -4.77 7.71
C GLU A 158 0.18 -4.12 7.85
N SER A 159 -0.52 -4.33 8.96
CA SER A 159 -1.83 -3.71 9.19
C SER A 159 -1.76 -2.18 9.20
N LEU A 160 -0.65 -1.61 9.70
CA LEU A 160 -0.38 -0.18 9.63
C LEU A 160 -0.14 0.27 8.17
N VAL A 161 0.65 -0.46 7.38
CA VAL A 161 0.86 -0.13 5.95
C VAL A 161 -0.44 -0.19 5.16
N ILE A 162 -1.25 -1.24 5.35
CA ILE A 162 -2.58 -1.38 4.73
C ILE A 162 -3.48 -0.20 5.10
N THR A 163 -3.43 0.26 6.34
CA THR A 163 -4.19 1.43 6.79
C THR A 163 -3.73 2.69 6.07
N LEU A 164 -2.42 2.87 5.86
CA LEU A 164 -1.88 3.99 5.08
C LEU A 164 -2.29 3.93 3.60
N ASP A 165 -2.34 2.73 3.00
CA ASP A 165 -2.83 2.51 1.63
C ASP A 165 -4.31 2.91 1.50
N LEU A 166 -5.13 2.59 2.49
CA LEU A 166 -6.53 3.00 2.53
C LEU A 166 -6.66 4.51 2.58
N ILE A 167 -5.90 5.19 3.45
CA ILE A 167 -5.93 6.65 3.55
C ILE A 167 -5.52 7.29 2.20
N LEU A 168 -4.53 6.72 1.52
CA LEU A 168 -4.16 7.18 0.18
C LEU A 168 -5.34 7.06 -0.79
N GLY A 169 -6.01 5.90 -0.82
CA GLY A 169 -7.21 5.68 -1.62
C GLY A 169 -8.29 6.74 -1.34
N ASP A 170 -8.59 6.98 -0.07
CA ASP A 170 -9.59 7.97 0.36
C ASP A 170 -9.24 9.40 -0.05
N GLN A 171 -7.96 9.80 0.05
CA GLN A 171 -7.49 11.12 -0.38
C GLN A 171 -7.55 11.32 -1.89
N ILE A 172 -7.28 10.27 -2.67
CA ILE A 172 -7.41 10.27 -4.14
C ILE A 172 -8.90 10.39 -4.52
N GLY A 173 -9.75 9.70 -3.77
CA GLY A 173 -11.20 9.69 -3.95
C GLY A 173 -11.68 8.79 -5.10
N PRO A 174 -13.00 8.49 -5.12
CA PRO A 174 -13.58 7.45 -5.99
C PRO A 174 -13.46 7.75 -7.48
N LYS A 175 -13.23 9.01 -7.86
CA LYS A 175 -13.06 9.41 -9.26
C LYS A 175 -11.83 8.78 -9.91
N TYR A 176 -10.75 8.63 -9.14
CA TYR A 176 -9.44 8.25 -9.69
C TYR A 176 -8.87 6.97 -9.06
N SER A 177 -9.26 6.65 -7.84
CA SER A 177 -8.61 5.59 -7.05
C SER A 177 -8.70 4.21 -7.70
N GLU A 178 -9.82 3.87 -8.33
CA GLU A 178 -9.95 2.58 -9.03
C GLU A 178 -9.01 2.49 -10.25
N ALA A 179 -8.84 3.58 -11.00
CA ALA A 179 -7.93 3.59 -12.14
C ALA A 179 -6.46 3.45 -11.69
N PHE A 180 -6.07 4.11 -10.60
CA PHE A 180 -4.76 3.92 -9.99
C PHE A 180 -4.54 2.47 -9.53
N GLU A 181 -5.56 1.84 -8.95
CA GLU A 181 -5.49 0.45 -8.48
C GLU A 181 -5.43 -0.56 -9.64
N ARG A 182 -6.25 -0.39 -10.69
CA ARG A 182 -6.21 -1.23 -11.90
C ARG A 182 -4.86 -1.14 -12.61
N LEU A 183 -4.27 0.06 -12.66
CA LEU A 183 -2.91 0.30 -13.17
C LEU A 183 -1.81 0.00 -12.15
N LYS A 184 -2.15 -0.59 -10.99
CA LYS A 184 -1.22 -1.08 -9.96
C LYS A 184 -0.29 -0.03 -9.34
N SER A 185 -0.68 1.24 -9.41
CA SER A 185 0.04 2.36 -8.80
C SER A 185 -0.31 2.56 -7.32
N ILE A 186 -1.44 2.01 -6.87
CA ILE A 186 -1.84 1.90 -5.46
C ILE A 186 -2.44 0.50 -5.21
N TYR A 187 -2.56 0.09 -3.94
CA TYR A 187 -3.17 -1.20 -3.58
C TYR A 187 -4.62 -1.14 -3.13
N ARG A 188 -5.10 0.03 -2.68
CA ARG A 188 -6.44 0.18 -2.14
C ARG A 188 -7.15 1.37 -2.78
N PRO A 189 -8.30 1.16 -3.46
CA PRO A 189 -9.12 2.27 -3.93
C PRO A 189 -9.83 2.95 -2.75
N ALA A 190 -10.46 4.11 -2.95
CA ALA A 190 -11.27 4.78 -1.94
C ALA A 190 -12.42 3.88 -1.46
N GLY A 191 -12.80 4.00 -0.17
CA GLY A 191 -13.95 3.29 0.37
C GLY A 191 -15.28 3.83 -0.16
N ALA A 192 -16.31 2.98 -0.16
CA ALA A 192 -17.69 3.40 -0.43
C ALA A 192 -18.31 4.18 0.75
N ASP A 193 -17.70 4.07 1.93
CA ASP A 193 -18.10 4.82 3.12
C ASP A 193 -17.73 6.32 3.01
N SER A 194 -17.99 7.07 4.09
CA SER A 194 -17.76 8.52 4.12
C SER A 194 -16.96 8.95 5.35
N TRP A 195 -16.24 8.04 6.01
CA TRP A 195 -15.52 8.34 7.24
C TRP A 195 -14.40 9.37 7.01
N SER A 196 -13.73 9.33 5.86
CA SER A 196 -12.72 10.31 5.46
C SER A 196 -13.26 11.75 5.30
N LYS A 197 -14.58 11.91 5.21
CA LYS A 197 -15.27 13.23 5.13
C LYS A 197 -15.79 13.71 6.50
N LYS A 198 -15.60 12.92 7.56
CA LYS A 198 -15.98 13.28 8.94
C LYS A 198 -14.88 14.11 9.60
N SER A 199 -15.06 14.44 10.88
CA SER A 199 -13.98 15.10 11.64
C SER A 199 -12.75 14.19 11.71
N LEU A 200 -11.57 14.81 11.83
CA LEU A 200 -10.31 14.08 11.93
C LEU A 200 -10.35 13.03 13.06
N ASP A 201 -10.91 13.37 14.21
CA ASP A 201 -11.07 12.44 15.34
C ASP A 201 -11.96 11.24 15.00
N GLN A 202 -13.07 11.47 14.30
CA GLN A 202 -13.96 10.38 13.89
C GLN A 202 -13.28 9.47 12.86
N TYR A 203 -12.56 10.07 11.90
CA TYR A 203 -11.82 9.32 10.91
C TYR A 203 -10.68 8.53 11.55
N ARG A 204 -9.94 9.09 12.51
CA ARG A 204 -8.90 8.38 13.26
C ARG A 204 -9.43 7.16 14.01
N ARG A 205 -10.58 7.29 14.71
CA ARG A 205 -11.23 6.13 15.37
C ARG A 205 -11.59 5.03 14.37
N TYR A 206 -12.09 5.43 13.19
CA TYR A 206 -12.37 4.49 12.11
C TYR A 206 -11.10 3.81 11.58
N LEU A 207 -10.02 4.56 11.36
CA LEU A 207 -8.73 4.01 10.90
C LEU A 207 -8.13 3.03 11.91
N LEU A 208 -8.22 3.30 13.21
CA LEU A 208 -7.77 2.36 14.25
C LEU A 208 -8.59 1.07 14.23
N ALA A 209 -9.91 1.18 14.05
CA ALA A 209 -10.77 0.01 13.91
C ALA A 209 -10.40 -0.81 12.66
N VAL A 210 -10.17 -0.17 11.51
CA VAL A 210 -9.75 -0.87 10.27
C VAL A 210 -8.38 -1.52 10.42
N MET A 211 -7.42 -0.83 11.06
CA MET A 211 -6.10 -1.38 11.35
C MET A 211 -6.20 -2.65 12.18
N TYR A 212 -7.00 -2.63 13.26
CA TYR A 212 -7.18 -3.79 14.12
C TYR A 212 -7.90 -4.95 13.43
N VAL A 213 -8.93 -4.67 12.63
CA VAL A 213 -9.57 -5.70 11.77
C VAL A 213 -8.55 -6.32 10.82
N SER A 214 -7.71 -5.50 10.19
CA SER A 214 -6.68 -5.97 9.27
C SER A 214 -5.64 -6.83 10.00
N TYR A 215 -5.22 -6.44 11.20
CA TYR A 215 -4.34 -7.23 12.07
C TYR A 215 -4.96 -8.60 12.40
N LEU A 216 -6.22 -8.63 12.87
CA LEU A 216 -6.91 -9.88 13.18
C LEU A 216 -7.04 -10.80 11.96
N ALA A 217 -7.30 -10.24 10.78
CA ALA A 217 -7.33 -11.01 9.54
C ALA A 217 -5.96 -11.62 9.21
N LEU A 218 -4.87 -10.89 9.42
CA LEU A 218 -3.50 -11.39 9.20
C LEU A 218 -3.08 -12.44 10.24
N GLU A 219 -3.60 -12.34 11.47
CA GLU A 219 -3.49 -13.38 12.52
C GLU A 219 -4.40 -14.59 12.27
N LEU A 220 -5.15 -14.62 11.16
CA LEU A 220 -6.06 -15.69 10.78
C LEU A 220 -7.20 -15.91 11.78
N ALA A 221 -7.63 -14.84 12.47
CA ALA A 221 -8.83 -14.89 13.29
C ALA A 221 -10.05 -15.24 12.43
N HIS A 222 -10.97 -16.02 12.98
CA HIS A 222 -12.21 -16.37 12.28
C HIS A 222 -13.03 -15.11 11.97
N HIS A 223 -13.45 -14.94 10.71
CA HIS A 223 -14.17 -13.75 10.28
C HIS A 223 -15.43 -13.45 11.10
N GLU A 224 -16.09 -14.47 11.64
CA GLU A 224 -17.29 -14.34 12.47
C GLU A 224 -17.00 -13.79 13.88
N ASP A 225 -15.76 -13.90 14.36
CA ASP A 225 -15.34 -13.46 15.68
C ASP A 225 -14.72 -12.06 15.66
N ILE A 226 -14.19 -11.62 14.51
CA ILE A 226 -13.62 -10.28 14.33
C ILE A 226 -14.59 -9.15 14.77
N PRO A 227 -15.89 -9.14 14.39
CA PRO A 227 -16.82 -8.12 14.87
C PRO A 227 -16.94 -8.07 16.39
N LYS A 228 -16.94 -9.24 17.05
CA LYS A 228 -17.08 -9.35 18.52
C LYS A 228 -15.83 -8.85 19.21
N ALA A 229 -14.66 -9.23 18.71
CA ALA A 229 -13.37 -8.77 19.21
C ALA A 229 -13.25 -7.24 19.07
N LEU A 230 -13.63 -6.70 17.92
CA LEU A 230 -13.61 -5.26 17.69
C LEU A 230 -14.57 -4.50 18.62
N ASP A 231 -15.79 -4.99 18.82
CA ASP A 231 -16.76 -4.39 19.75
C ASP A 231 -16.31 -4.47 21.22
N TYR A 232 -15.52 -5.49 21.58
CA TYR A 232 -14.92 -5.63 22.91
C TYR A 232 -13.81 -4.60 23.13
N VAL A 233 -12.86 -4.53 22.20
CA VAL A 233 -11.65 -3.69 22.31
C VAL A 233 -11.96 -2.21 22.08
N LEU A 234 -12.90 -1.90 21.19
CA LEU A 234 -13.34 -0.53 20.90
C LEU A 234 -14.85 -0.37 21.14
N PRO A 235 -15.28 -0.31 22.42
CA PRO A 235 -16.68 -0.29 22.77
C PRO A 235 -17.36 1.05 22.44
N GLY A 236 -18.69 1.02 22.27
CA GLY A 236 -19.51 2.23 22.13
C GLY A 236 -19.55 2.86 20.73
N GLN A 237 -18.95 2.23 19.72
CA GLN A 237 -18.88 2.77 18.34
C GLN A 237 -19.39 1.80 17.26
N LYS A 238 -20.53 1.14 17.50
CA LYS A 238 -21.10 0.06 16.66
C LYS A 238 -21.09 0.33 15.14
N LYS A 239 -21.44 1.55 14.70
CA LYS A 239 -21.47 1.88 13.26
C LYS A 239 -20.06 1.97 12.66
N ILE A 240 -19.10 2.54 13.39
CA ILE A 240 -17.67 2.55 13.00
C ILE A 240 -17.18 1.12 12.90
N ASN A 241 -17.42 0.32 13.94
CA ASN A 241 -16.94 -1.06 13.99
C ASN A 241 -17.48 -1.90 12.84
N LYS A 242 -18.79 -1.81 12.56
CA LYS A 242 -19.40 -2.51 11.42
C LYS A 242 -18.73 -2.15 10.09
N ASP A 243 -18.58 -0.85 9.82
CA ASP A 243 -18.02 -0.38 8.55
C ASP A 243 -16.52 -0.69 8.45
N ALA A 244 -15.81 -0.69 9.59
CA ALA A 244 -14.40 -1.06 9.65
C ALA A 244 -14.18 -2.56 9.41
N VAL A 245 -15.07 -3.42 9.90
CA VAL A 245 -15.05 -4.86 9.58
C VAL A 245 -15.25 -5.07 8.08
N GLU A 246 -16.29 -4.47 7.51
CA GLU A 246 -16.58 -4.58 6.07
C GLU A 246 -15.36 -4.16 5.26
N ARG A 247 -14.77 -3.01 5.59
CA ARG A 247 -13.61 -2.47 4.89
C ARG A 247 -12.33 -3.27 5.09
N GLY A 248 -12.01 -3.64 6.33
CA GLY A 248 -10.78 -4.37 6.66
C GLY A 248 -10.76 -5.79 6.07
N LEU A 249 -11.93 -6.42 5.97
CA LEU A 249 -12.08 -7.75 5.37
C LEU A 249 -12.14 -7.74 3.83
N GLU A 250 -12.06 -6.58 3.18
CA GLU A 250 -11.78 -6.50 1.74
C GLU A 250 -10.34 -6.92 1.40
N LEU A 251 -9.50 -7.27 2.38
CA LEU A 251 -8.19 -7.89 2.12
C LEU A 251 -8.39 -9.18 1.32
N SER A 252 -7.67 -9.32 0.21
CA SER A 252 -7.72 -10.55 -0.59
C SER A 252 -7.25 -11.74 0.25
N GLU A 253 -8.05 -12.80 0.30
CA GLU A 253 -7.64 -14.06 0.95
C GLU A 253 -6.30 -14.59 0.43
N LEU A 254 -6.00 -14.33 -0.86
CA LEU A 254 -4.70 -14.64 -1.48
C LEU A 254 -3.55 -13.91 -0.75
N PHE A 255 -3.73 -12.62 -0.45
CA PHE A 255 -2.76 -11.80 0.26
C PHE A 255 -2.49 -12.37 1.67
N THR A 256 -3.56 -12.65 2.41
CA THR A 256 -3.50 -13.14 3.80
C THR A 256 -2.85 -14.53 3.90
N LEU A 257 -3.35 -15.51 3.13
CA LEU A 257 -2.96 -16.91 3.27
C LEU A 257 -1.68 -17.28 2.52
N ASN A 258 -1.55 -16.80 1.29
CA ASN A 258 -0.51 -17.28 0.38
C ASN A 258 0.67 -16.34 0.30
N THR A 259 0.46 -15.05 0.58
CA THR A 259 1.47 -14.05 0.31
C THR A 259 2.18 -13.63 1.60
N ASN A 260 1.45 -13.12 2.60
CA ASN A 260 2.05 -12.72 3.88
C ASN A 260 2.57 -13.94 4.68
N LEU A 261 1.71 -14.93 4.98
CA LEU A 261 2.09 -16.08 5.80
C LEU A 261 3.23 -16.92 5.19
N GLN A 262 3.19 -17.18 3.88
CA GLN A 262 4.26 -17.94 3.21
C GLN A 262 5.57 -17.16 3.18
N TRP A 263 5.51 -15.84 2.97
CA TRP A 263 6.69 -14.99 3.05
C TRP A 263 7.31 -15.05 4.45
N GLN A 264 6.50 -14.89 5.50
CA GLN A 264 6.97 -14.99 6.88
C GLN A 264 7.61 -16.35 7.17
N LYS A 265 6.95 -17.46 6.79
CA LYS A 265 7.51 -18.82 6.94
C LYS A 265 8.88 -18.97 6.28
N ARG A 266 9.08 -18.33 5.13
CA ARG A 266 10.31 -18.44 4.33
C ARG A 266 11.42 -17.48 4.80
N TYR A 267 11.08 -16.26 5.20
CA TYR A 267 12.03 -15.15 5.32
C TYR A 267 12.15 -14.55 6.72
N TRP A 268 11.38 -15.03 7.72
CA TRP A 268 11.39 -14.41 9.06
C TRP A 268 12.78 -14.27 9.68
N LYS A 269 13.68 -15.27 9.52
CA LYS A 269 15.04 -15.18 10.07
C LYS A 269 15.85 -14.05 9.44
N GLN A 270 15.79 -13.95 8.11
CA GLN A 270 16.48 -12.90 7.37
C GLN A 270 15.88 -11.54 7.73
N ALA A 271 14.56 -11.46 7.83
CA ALA A 271 13.86 -10.25 8.26
C ALA A 271 14.26 -9.82 9.67
N GLN A 272 14.37 -10.76 10.59
CA GLN A 272 14.80 -10.52 11.97
C GLN A 272 16.24 -10.01 12.03
N GLU A 273 17.18 -10.65 11.32
CA GLU A 273 18.56 -10.19 11.22
C GLU A 273 18.65 -8.75 10.67
N GLN A 274 17.88 -8.45 9.61
CA GLN A 274 17.87 -7.11 9.01
C GLN A 274 17.24 -6.07 9.94
N LEU A 275 16.10 -6.39 10.59
CA LEU A 275 15.46 -5.48 11.55
C LEU A 275 16.31 -5.25 12.78
N PHE A 276 17.04 -6.26 13.26
CA PHE A 276 18.00 -6.10 14.34
C PHE A 276 19.09 -5.07 13.97
N LEU A 277 19.61 -5.13 12.75
CA LEU A 277 20.56 -4.15 12.24
C LEU A 277 19.94 -2.76 12.12
N TYR A 278 18.70 -2.67 11.65
CA TYR A 278 17.92 -1.43 11.55
C TYR A 278 17.76 -0.76 12.92
N HIS A 279 17.41 -1.55 13.93
CA HIS A 279 17.15 -1.09 15.29
C HIS A 279 18.38 -1.03 16.18
N LYS A 280 19.58 -1.30 15.66
CA LYS A 280 20.82 -1.40 16.45
C LYS A 280 21.09 -0.17 17.35
N ASN A 281 20.68 1.02 16.88
CA ASN A 281 20.85 2.28 17.60
C ASN A 281 19.52 2.84 18.15
N SER A 282 18.43 2.06 18.09
CA SER A 282 17.14 2.47 18.65
C SER A 282 17.24 2.56 20.17
N LYS A 283 16.61 3.59 20.73
CA LYS A 283 16.48 3.78 22.19
C LYS A 283 15.20 3.19 22.75
N GLU A 284 14.29 2.74 21.88
CA GLU A 284 13.06 2.08 22.32
C GLU A 284 13.37 0.65 22.79
N ASP A 285 12.57 0.15 23.73
CA ASP A 285 12.65 -1.21 24.21
C ASP A 285 12.13 -2.21 23.16
N VAL A 286 12.38 -3.50 23.41
CA VAL A 286 11.77 -4.58 22.63
C VAL A 286 10.29 -4.61 22.92
N HIS A 287 9.48 -4.55 21.86
CA HIS A 287 8.03 -4.56 21.97
C HIS A 287 7.48 -5.94 21.60
N TYR A 288 6.86 -6.57 22.59
CA TYR A 288 6.18 -7.84 22.46
C TYR A 288 4.69 -7.56 22.37
N LEU A 289 4.09 -7.89 21.22
CA LEU A 289 2.64 -7.80 21.07
C LEU A 289 1.95 -8.81 22.01
N PRO A 290 0.74 -8.50 22.50
CA PRO A 290 0.01 -9.38 23.40
C PRO A 290 -0.40 -10.68 22.69
N GLU A 291 -0.30 -11.81 23.40
CA GLU A 291 -0.73 -13.13 22.88
C GLU A 291 -2.24 -13.17 22.68
N ASP A 292 -2.99 -12.56 23.61
CA ASP A 292 -4.40 -12.31 23.44
C ASP A 292 -4.58 -11.03 22.61
N PRO A 293 -5.10 -11.10 21.37
CA PRO A 293 -5.30 -9.91 20.56
C PRO A 293 -6.30 -8.93 21.19
N LEU A 294 -7.07 -9.34 22.21
CA LEU A 294 -7.98 -8.45 22.93
C LEU A 294 -7.27 -7.43 23.84
N ASP A 295 -5.98 -7.63 24.15
CA ASP A 295 -5.19 -6.75 25.02
C ASP A 295 -4.39 -5.67 24.23
N PHE A 296 -4.94 -5.17 23.12
CA PHE A 296 -4.26 -4.35 22.11
C PHE A 296 -4.01 -2.86 22.48
N GLU A 297 -3.96 -2.53 23.77
CA GLU A 297 -3.99 -1.13 24.25
C GLU A 297 -2.75 -0.33 23.82
N GLU A 298 -1.55 -0.90 23.98
CA GLU A 298 -0.28 -0.23 23.63
C GLU A 298 -0.14 -0.05 22.12
N GLU A 299 -0.59 -1.03 21.35
CA GLU A 299 -0.53 -1.02 19.89
C GLU A 299 -1.40 0.09 19.30
N PHE A 300 -2.54 0.42 19.92
CA PHE A 300 -3.33 1.58 19.51
C PHE A 300 -2.59 2.90 19.75
N VAL A 301 -1.80 3.01 20.83
CA VAL A 301 -0.98 4.20 21.09
C VAL A 301 0.10 4.33 20.02
N ILE A 302 0.78 3.23 19.67
CA ILE A 302 1.77 3.20 18.59
C ILE A 302 1.13 3.56 17.25
N ALA A 303 -0.04 3.00 16.94
CA ALA A 303 -0.77 3.29 15.71
C ALA A 303 -1.19 4.76 15.62
N GLN A 304 -1.68 5.36 16.71
CA GLN A 304 -2.01 6.79 16.75
C GLN A 304 -0.77 7.66 16.49
N ARG A 305 0.35 7.36 17.16
CA ARG A 305 1.63 8.05 16.94
C ARG A 305 2.04 7.99 15.47
N ILE A 306 1.91 6.83 14.83
CA ILE A 306 2.21 6.67 13.40
C ILE A 306 1.25 7.50 12.54
N LEU A 307 -0.05 7.47 12.80
CA LEU A 307 -1.02 8.29 12.09
C LEU A 307 -0.71 9.78 12.22
N ASP A 308 -0.24 10.24 13.39
CA ASP A 308 0.22 11.62 13.59
C ASP A 308 1.41 11.97 12.70
N TYR A 309 2.39 11.07 12.53
CA TYR A 309 3.53 11.28 11.63
C TYR A 309 3.11 11.45 10.16
N PHE A 310 2.09 10.73 9.71
CA PHE A 310 1.67 10.75 8.30
C PHE A 310 0.63 11.83 7.99
N LEU A 311 -0.34 12.03 8.88
CA LEU A 311 -1.43 12.99 8.72
C LEU A 311 -1.05 14.40 9.18
N GLY A 312 -0.08 14.51 10.10
CA GLY A 312 0.37 15.76 10.71
C GLY A 312 -0.62 16.34 11.73
N GLU A 313 -0.09 17.11 12.68
CA GLU A 313 -0.89 18.08 13.46
C GLU A 313 -1.11 19.33 12.59
N GLY A 314 -2.09 19.31 11.68
CA GLY A 314 -2.43 20.53 10.92
C GLY A 314 -2.93 20.31 9.49
N SER A 315 -3.84 19.34 9.30
CA SER A 315 -4.76 19.36 8.16
C SER A 315 -5.90 20.34 8.41
#